data_AF-A0A6G3X1J5-F1
#
_entry.id   AF-A0A6G3X1J5-F1
#
_cell.length_a   1.000
_cell.length_b   1.000
_cell.length_c   1.000
_cell.angle_alpha   90.00
_cell.angle_beta   90.00
_cell.angle_gamma   90.00
#
_symmetry.space_group_name_H-M   'P 1'
#
loop_
_entity.id
_entity.type
_entity.pdbx_description
1 polymer ?
#
loop_
_entity_poly.entity_id
_entity_poly.type
_entity_poly.pdbx_seq_one_letter_code
_entity_poly.pdbx_strand_id
1 'polypeptide(L)'
;MAYQAGGQRPAPRPVPETPEAQAYLEDYAGLLEGVPFPSVVVDHCWDVVLTNSAFRSLFREVGPHPTAMPGDNFLRFVLFHPDAPGVLGDHEASWCLPMLAHFARTVEGHGPDHGLQAIRRDIAQDPIMEAAYRHGLPHWIRAVGEDAVEQDGAVRPLLHPDPRRGATECRIVVETSRTLEELGCARVTFVLREARRSASRERRTRRTATVSHLRVVPAAD
;
A
#
# COMPACT_ATOMS: atom_id res chain seq x y z
N MET A 1 14.31 14.06 -3.47
CA MET A 1 13.94 15.34 -2.82
C MET A 1 13.31 14.98 -1.49
N ALA A 2 13.76 15.61 -0.40
CA ALA A 2 13.30 15.29 0.95
C ALA A 2 11.97 15.98 1.23
N TYR A 3 10.95 15.20 1.62
CA TYR A 3 9.67 15.68 2.11
C TYR A 3 9.91 16.52 3.38
N GLN A 4 9.69 17.84 3.29
CA GLN A 4 9.69 18.75 4.44
C GLN A 4 8.24 19.05 4.85
N ALA A 5 7.53 18.05 5.39
CA ALA A 5 6.35 18.38 6.20
C ALA A 5 6.81 18.79 7.59
N GLY A 6 7.00 20.09 7.79
CA GLY A 6 7.23 20.72 9.09
C GLY A 6 5.98 20.85 9.96
N GLY A 7 5.01 19.93 9.82
CA GLY A 7 3.79 19.90 10.62
C GLY A 7 3.86 18.87 11.73
N GLN A 8 3.62 19.26 12.98
CA GLN A 8 3.23 18.31 14.01
C GLN A 8 1.91 17.65 13.58
N ARG A 9 1.89 16.32 13.49
CA ARG A 9 0.67 15.55 13.23
C ARG A 9 -0.36 15.89 14.32
N PRO A 10 -1.62 16.16 13.98
CA PRO A 10 -2.70 16.10 14.97
C PRO A 10 -2.64 14.74 15.69
N ALA A 11 -2.81 14.72 17.01
CA ALA A 11 -2.80 13.46 17.75
C ALA A 11 -3.78 12.47 17.09
N PRO A 12 -3.41 11.19 16.93
CA PRO A 12 -4.34 10.16 16.50
C PRO A 12 -5.61 10.27 17.34
N ARG A 13 -6.78 10.03 16.74
CA ARG A 13 -8.02 10.02 17.52
C ARG A 13 -7.84 8.99 18.63
N PRO A 14 -8.09 9.33 19.91
CA PRO A 14 -7.92 8.37 20.99
C PRO A 14 -8.79 7.14 20.70
N VAL A 15 -8.20 5.97 20.92
CA VAL A 15 -8.85 4.66 20.94
C VAL A 15 -10.18 4.78 21.69
N PRO A 16 -11.26 4.09 21.26
CA PRO A 16 -12.61 4.32 21.75
C PRO A 16 -12.68 4.47 23.27
N GLU A 17 -13.30 5.57 23.70
CA GLU A 17 -13.25 6.09 25.08
C GLU A 17 -13.97 5.19 26.10
N THR A 18 -14.67 4.15 25.66
CA THR A 18 -15.40 3.25 26.55
C THR A 18 -14.52 2.08 27.01
N PRO A 19 -14.54 1.72 28.31
CA PRO A 19 -13.81 0.57 28.83
C PRO A 19 -14.12 -0.74 28.08
N GLU A 20 -15.36 -0.92 27.62
CA GLU A 20 -15.79 -2.10 26.88
C GLU A 20 -15.12 -2.20 25.51
N ALA A 21 -14.95 -1.07 24.81
CA ALA A 21 -14.29 -1.05 23.52
C ALA A 21 -12.78 -1.30 23.67
N GLN A 22 -12.17 -0.79 24.74
CA GLN A 22 -10.78 -1.09 25.05
C GLN A 22 -10.58 -2.58 25.35
N ALA A 23 -11.42 -3.18 26.21
CA ALA A 23 -11.37 -4.61 26.52
C ALA A 23 -11.53 -5.47 25.25
N TYR A 24 -12.46 -5.10 24.36
CA TYR A 24 -12.62 -5.77 23.08
C TYR A 24 -11.36 -5.69 22.21
N LEU A 25 -10.73 -4.52 22.11
CA LEU A 25 -9.51 -4.34 21.32
C LEU A 25 -8.32 -5.10 21.91
N GLU A 26 -8.24 -5.22 23.25
CA GLU A 26 -7.24 -6.05 23.93
C GLU A 26 -7.40 -7.54 23.57
N ASP A 27 -8.63 -8.06 23.65
CA ASP A 27 -8.94 -9.45 23.23
C ASP A 27 -8.67 -9.65 21.73
N TYR A 28 -9.07 -8.67 20.91
CA TYR A 28 -8.85 -8.71 19.47
C TYR A 28 -7.37 -8.67 19.10
N ALA A 29 -6.53 -7.96 19.87
CA ALA A 29 -5.08 -7.97 19.68
C ALA A 29 -4.50 -9.38 19.89
N GLY A 30 -4.97 -10.12 20.90
CA GLY A 30 -4.62 -11.52 21.11
C GLY A 30 -4.98 -12.42 19.92
N LEU A 31 -6.17 -12.23 19.35
CA LEU A 31 -6.58 -12.92 18.12
C LEU A 31 -5.69 -12.55 16.92
N LEU A 32 -5.41 -11.25 16.76
CA LEU A 32 -4.64 -10.71 15.63
C LEU A 32 -3.21 -11.24 15.60
N GLU A 33 -2.58 -11.42 16.77
CA GLU A 33 -1.24 -12.02 16.89
C GLU A 33 -1.18 -13.48 16.41
N GLY A 34 -2.30 -14.21 16.43
CA GLY A 34 -2.38 -15.57 15.89
C GLY A 34 -2.42 -15.65 14.35
N VAL A 35 -2.61 -14.52 13.65
CA VAL A 35 -2.66 -14.48 12.20
C VAL A 35 -1.25 -14.56 11.61
N PRO A 36 -0.93 -15.53 10.72
CA PRO A 36 0.44 -15.76 10.25
C PRO A 36 0.91 -14.76 9.18
N PHE A 37 0.03 -13.85 8.76
CA PHE A 37 0.29 -12.85 7.73
C PHE A 37 0.38 -11.45 8.37
N PRO A 38 1.13 -10.51 7.76
CA PRO A 38 1.10 -9.12 8.19
C PRO A 38 -0.32 -8.59 8.24
N SER A 39 -0.77 -8.15 9.42
CA SER A 39 -2.11 -7.62 9.63
C SER A 39 -2.08 -6.36 10.49
N VAL A 40 -2.95 -5.42 10.12
CA VAL A 40 -3.13 -4.13 10.80
C VAL A 40 -4.62 -3.83 10.92
N VAL A 41 -5.03 -3.20 12.02
CA VAL A 41 -6.35 -2.61 12.18
C VAL A 41 -6.19 -1.11 12.07
N VAL A 42 -6.99 -0.49 11.22
CA VAL A 42 -6.98 0.96 10.98
C VAL A 42 -8.37 1.55 11.13
N ASP A 43 -8.46 2.80 11.54
CA ASP A 43 -9.71 3.57 11.49
C ASP A 43 -9.99 4.13 10.08
N HIS A 44 -11.10 4.86 9.92
CA HIS A 44 -11.48 5.50 8.65
C HIS A 44 -10.53 6.65 8.22
N CYS A 45 -9.66 7.13 9.10
CA CYS A 45 -8.56 8.05 8.81
C CYS A 45 -7.22 7.33 8.56
N TRP A 46 -7.23 6.00 8.47
CA TRP A 46 -6.06 5.13 8.38
C TRP A 46 -5.09 5.23 9.55
N ASP A 47 -5.51 5.79 10.69
CA ASP A 47 -4.76 5.74 11.92
C ASP A 47 -4.70 4.27 12.38
N VAL A 48 -3.51 3.83 12.76
CA VAL A 48 -3.29 2.43 13.12
C VAL A 48 -3.71 2.21 14.57
N VAL A 49 -4.65 1.29 14.76
CA VAL A 49 -5.19 0.92 16.08
C VAL A 49 -4.46 -0.29 16.64
N LEU A 50 -4.23 -1.32 15.82
CA LEU A 50 -3.52 -2.54 16.21
C LEU A 50 -2.64 -3.05 15.07
N THR A 51 -1.55 -3.72 15.42
CA THR A 51 -0.70 -4.48 14.47
C THR A 51 -0.37 -5.83 15.08
N ASN A 52 -0.12 -6.84 14.25
CA ASN A 52 0.54 -8.05 14.72
C ASN A 52 2.06 -8.01 14.53
N SER A 53 2.74 -8.99 15.13
CA SER A 53 4.17 -9.20 15.00
C SER A 53 4.63 -9.39 13.55
N ALA A 54 3.82 -10.02 12.69
CA ALA A 54 4.14 -10.18 11.27
C ALA A 54 4.16 -8.84 10.53
N PHE A 55 3.24 -7.92 10.82
CA PHE A 55 3.23 -6.56 10.29
C PHE A 55 4.44 -5.76 10.75
N ARG A 56 4.73 -5.78 12.05
CA ARG A 56 5.94 -5.14 12.59
C ARG A 56 7.21 -5.69 11.95
N SER A 57 7.27 -6.99 11.71
CA SER A 57 8.41 -7.65 11.06
C SER A 57 8.58 -7.27 9.58
N LEU A 58 7.46 -7.05 8.87
CA LEU A 58 7.45 -6.61 7.47
C LEU A 58 8.00 -5.18 7.33
N PHE A 59 7.64 -4.29 8.26
CA PHE A 59 8.03 -2.87 8.22
C PHE A 59 9.22 -2.53 9.12
N ARG A 60 9.93 -3.52 9.68
CA ARG A 60 11.00 -3.31 10.67
C ARG A 60 12.19 -2.49 10.17
N GLU A 61 12.41 -2.45 8.85
CA GLU A 61 13.54 -1.75 8.21
C GLU A 61 13.20 -0.30 7.83
N VAL A 62 11.96 0.13 8.08
CA VAL A 62 11.50 1.50 7.84
C VAL A 62 12.12 2.44 8.88
N GLY A 63 12.81 3.47 8.40
CA GLY A 63 13.40 4.50 9.25
C GLY A 63 12.36 5.37 9.95
N PRO A 64 12.75 6.10 11.01
CA PRO A 64 11.83 6.99 11.71
C PRO A 64 11.39 8.16 10.82
N HIS A 65 10.11 8.49 10.87
CA HIS A 65 9.50 9.64 10.19
C HIS A 65 8.47 10.31 11.10
N PRO A 66 8.41 11.65 11.16
CA PRO A 66 7.59 12.36 12.15
C PRO A 66 6.08 12.11 12.04
N THR A 67 5.58 11.79 10.85
CA THR A 67 4.13 11.75 10.58
C THR A 67 3.64 10.56 9.77
N ALA A 68 4.55 9.72 9.27
CA ALA A 68 4.26 8.74 8.21
C ALA A 68 4.78 7.33 8.56
N MET A 69 4.90 7.03 9.85
CA MET A 69 5.27 5.67 10.27
C MET A 69 4.15 4.70 9.91
N PRO A 70 4.48 3.50 9.39
CA PRO A 70 3.49 2.48 9.01
C PRO A 70 2.69 1.96 10.20
N GLY A 71 3.24 2.09 11.41
CA GLY A 71 2.56 1.75 12.67
C GLY A 71 1.72 2.88 13.26
N ASP A 72 1.71 4.09 12.67
CA ASP A 72 0.94 5.21 13.20
C ASP A 72 -0.18 5.65 12.25
N ASN A 73 0.07 5.71 10.93
CA ASN A 73 -0.95 5.96 9.92
C ASN A 73 -0.54 5.34 8.58
N PHE A 74 -1.29 4.32 8.14
CA PHE A 74 -0.88 3.53 6.99
C PHE A 74 -1.01 4.29 5.67
N LEU A 75 -2.02 5.14 5.50
CA LEU A 75 -2.17 5.97 4.31
C LEU A 75 -1.01 6.96 4.17
N ARG A 76 -0.65 7.65 5.26
CA ARG A 76 0.50 8.58 5.25
C ARG A 76 1.80 7.85 4.97
N PHE A 77 1.99 6.64 5.49
CA PHE A 77 3.15 5.83 5.13
C PHE A 77 3.20 5.61 3.61
N VAL A 78 2.09 5.17 3.01
CA VAL A 78 2.04 4.95 1.55
C VAL A 78 2.32 6.25 0.78
N LEU A 79 1.76 7.39 1.18
CA LEU A 79 1.83 8.62 0.38
C LEU A 79 3.13 9.41 0.60
N PHE A 80 3.68 9.43 1.81
CA PHE A 80 4.69 10.44 2.20
C PHE A 80 6.00 9.85 2.74
N HIS A 81 6.03 8.57 3.12
CA HIS A 81 7.24 7.99 3.70
C HIS A 81 8.29 7.69 2.61
N PRO A 82 9.54 8.15 2.75
CA PRO A 82 10.58 7.94 1.73
C PRO A 82 10.94 6.46 1.54
N ASP A 83 10.84 5.65 2.59
CA ASP A 83 11.12 4.21 2.52
C ASP A 83 9.92 3.37 2.03
N ALA A 84 8.76 3.97 1.76
CA ALA A 84 7.59 3.21 1.30
C ALA A 84 7.88 2.36 0.05
N PRO A 85 8.58 2.86 -1.00
CA PRO A 85 8.98 2.03 -2.15
C PRO A 85 9.93 0.88 -1.81
N GLY A 86 10.58 0.90 -0.64
CA GLY A 86 11.44 -0.18 -0.16
C GLY A 86 10.67 -1.41 0.33
N VAL A 87 9.38 -1.27 0.63
CA VAL A 87 8.49 -2.35 1.08
C VAL A 87 7.32 -2.55 0.10
N LEU A 88 6.80 -1.47 -0.47
CA LEU A 88 5.66 -1.47 -1.39
C LEU A 88 6.19 -1.46 -2.84
N GLY A 89 6.24 -2.63 -3.46
CA GLY A 89 6.73 -2.77 -4.84
C GLY A 89 5.85 -2.01 -5.83
N ASP A 90 6.42 -1.56 -6.95
CA ASP A 90 5.71 -0.74 -7.96
C ASP A 90 4.87 0.38 -7.31
N HIS A 91 5.50 1.08 -6.36
CA HIS A 91 4.84 1.92 -5.36
C HIS A 91 3.81 2.89 -5.94
N GLU A 92 4.16 3.62 -7.01
CA GLU A 92 3.28 4.65 -7.56
C GLU A 92 1.98 4.08 -8.13
N ALA A 93 2.09 3.12 -9.06
CA ALA A 93 0.95 2.58 -9.79
C ALA A 93 0.15 1.56 -8.97
N SER A 94 0.84 0.74 -8.15
CA SER A 94 0.21 -0.36 -7.42
C SER A 94 -0.21 -0.01 -5.98
N TRP A 95 0.27 1.11 -5.42
CA TRP A 95 -0.05 1.52 -4.05
C TRP A 95 -0.52 2.96 -3.93
N CYS A 96 0.26 3.93 -4.40
CA CYS A 96 -0.02 5.35 -4.21
C CYS A 96 -1.36 5.75 -4.84
N LEU A 97 -1.53 5.49 -6.15
CA LEU A 97 -2.77 5.85 -6.85
C LEU A 97 -4.01 5.11 -6.32
N PRO A 98 -4.00 3.79 -6.07
CA PRO A 98 -5.11 3.12 -5.41
C PRO A 98 -5.44 3.68 -4.02
N MET A 99 -4.44 4.04 -3.21
CA MET A 99 -4.69 4.61 -1.89
C MET A 99 -5.24 6.04 -1.97
N LEU A 100 -4.80 6.85 -2.94
CA LEU A 100 -5.40 8.15 -3.23
C LEU A 100 -6.86 8.01 -3.69
N ALA A 101 -7.16 6.99 -4.51
CA ALA A 101 -8.52 6.69 -4.95
C ALA A 101 -9.42 6.33 -3.76
N HIS A 102 -8.93 5.45 -2.88
CA HIS A 102 -9.63 5.07 -1.67
C HIS A 102 -9.85 6.27 -0.73
N PHE A 103 -8.84 7.13 -0.59
CA PHE A 103 -8.94 8.39 0.15
C PHE A 103 -10.03 9.32 -0.42
N ALA A 104 -10.04 9.56 -1.74
CA ALA A 104 -11.02 10.42 -2.38
C ALA A 104 -12.45 9.93 -2.11
N ARG A 105 -12.70 8.63 -2.25
CA ARG A 105 -13.99 8.00 -1.97
C ARG A 105 -14.41 8.16 -0.51
N THR A 106 -13.50 7.96 0.43
CA THR A 106 -13.79 8.11 1.87
C THR A 106 -14.13 9.56 2.22
N VAL A 107 -13.42 10.54 1.66
CA VAL A 107 -13.69 11.97 1.87
C VAL A 107 -15.04 12.40 1.30
N GLU A 108 -15.48 11.81 0.19
CA GLU A 108 -16.81 12.10 -0.38
C GLU A 108 -17.94 11.52 0.50
N GLY A 109 -17.72 10.33 1.09
CA GLY A 109 -18.70 9.65 1.93
C GLY A 109 -18.78 10.15 3.37
N HIS A 110 -17.71 10.76 3.88
CA HIS A 110 -17.64 11.29 5.24
C HIS A 110 -17.77 12.82 5.19
N GLY A 111 -18.61 13.39 6.05
CA GLY A 111 -18.79 14.84 6.16
C GLY A 111 -17.52 15.59 6.59
N PRO A 112 -17.61 16.77 7.24
CA PRO A 112 -16.43 17.52 7.67
C PRO A 112 -15.68 16.80 8.81
N ASP A 113 -14.87 15.80 8.46
CA ASP A 113 -13.99 15.05 9.38
C ASP A 113 -12.60 15.70 9.42
N HIS A 114 -12.19 16.15 10.60
CA HIS A 114 -10.92 16.86 10.80
C HIS A 114 -9.68 16.03 10.45
N GLY A 115 -9.71 14.70 10.65
CA GLY A 115 -8.59 13.81 10.34
C GLY A 115 -8.41 13.66 8.83
N LEU A 116 -9.51 13.44 8.11
CA LEU A 116 -9.51 13.41 6.64
C LEU A 116 -9.08 14.75 6.03
N GLN A 117 -9.55 15.87 6.60
CA GLN A 117 -9.12 17.20 6.15
C GLN A 117 -7.64 17.50 6.48
N ALA A 118 -7.08 16.92 7.54
CA ALA A 118 -5.64 17.00 7.79
C ALA A 118 -4.85 16.28 6.68
N ILE A 119 -5.25 15.05 6.31
CA ILE A 119 -4.62 14.31 5.20
C ILE A 119 -4.76 15.08 3.89
N ARG A 120 -5.94 15.66 3.61
CA ARG A 120 -6.16 16.47 2.41
C ARG A 120 -5.21 17.67 2.33
N ARG A 121 -4.93 18.32 3.47
CA ARG A 121 -3.97 19.42 3.56
C ARG A 121 -2.53 18.95 3.34
N ASP A 122 -2.15 17.81 3.92
CA ASP A 122 -0.83 17.20 3.68
C ASP A 122 -0.62 16.91 2.18
N ILE A 123 -1.64 16.39 1.50
CA ILE A 123 -1.65 16.18 0.04
C ILE A 123 -1.48 17.51 -0.71
N ALA A 124 -2.23 18.56 -0.32
CA ALA A 124 -2.15 19.87 -0.99
C ALA A 124 -0.81 20.59 -0.82
N GLN A 125 -0.04 20.27 0.23
CA GLN A 125 1.25 20.88 0.49
C GLN A 125 2.37 20.32 -0.38
N ASP A 126 2.20 19.10 -0.92
CA ASP A 126 3.12 18.50 -1.87
C ASP A 126 2.61 18.74 -3.31
N PRO A 127 3.29 19.55 -4.15
CA PRO A 127 2.83 19.84 -5.50
C PRO A 127 2.70 18.62 -6.40
N ILE A 128 3.54 17.59 -6.20
CA ILE A 128 3.49 16.35 -6.98
C ILE A 128 2.27 15.55 -6.54
N MET A 129 2.06 15.41 -5.22
CA MET A 129 0.90 14.69 -4.69
C MET A 129 -0.42 15.39 -5.02
N GLU A 130 -0.47 16.72 -4.95
CA GLU A 130 -1.65 17.50 -5.33
C GLU A 130 -1.97 17.35 -6.82
N ALA A 131 -0.95 17.34 -7.69
CA ALA A 131 -1.13 17.08 -9.11
C ALA A 131 -1.60 15.64 -9.37
N ALA A 132 -1.03 14.66 -8.67
CA ALA A 132 -1.47 13.28 -8.72
C ALA A 132 -2.94 13.15 -8.28
N TYR A 133 -3.34 13.80 -7.18
CA TYR A 133 -4.72 13.77 -6.68
C TYR A 133 -5.72 14.46 -7.62
N ARG A 134 -5.43 15.68 -8.09
CA ARG A 134 -6.36 16.46 -8.92
C ARG A 134 -6.43 16.01 -10.37
N HIS A 135 -5.31 15.57 -10.93
CA HIS A 135 -5.18 15.34 -12.37
C HIS A 135 -4.80 13.90 -12.71
N GLY A 136 -3.87 13.30 -11.96
CA GLY A 136 -3.42 11.93 -12.18
C GLY A 136 -4.51 10.89 -11.88
N LEU A 137 -5.15 11.00 -10.72
CA LEU A 137 -6.13 10.05 -10.22
C LEU A 137 -7.35 9.90 -11.15
N PRO A 138 -8.00 10.99 -11.63
CA PRO A 138 -9.09 10.84 -12.60
C PRO A 138 -8.68 10.17 -13.92
N HIS A 139 -7.44 10.40 -14.37
CA HIS A 139 -6.93 9.72 -15.58
C HIS A 139 -6.66 8.24 -15.32
N TRP A 140 -6.06 7.92 -14.18
CA TRP A 140 -5.79 6.56 -13.76
C TRP A 140 -7.08 5.75 -13.64
N ILE A 141 -8.10 6.24 -12.91
CA ILE A 141 -9.40 5.55 -12.78
C ILE A 141 -10.03 5.27 -14.15
N ARG A 142 -10.00 6.23 -15.08
CA ARG A 142 -10.50 6.01 -16.45
C ARG A 142 -9.73 4.94 -17.21
N ALA A 143 -8.44 4.76 -16.92
CA ALA A 143 -7.59 3.78 -17.59
C ALA A 143 -7.74 2.36 -17.00
N VAL A 144 -7.88 2.24 -15.68
CA VAL A 144 -7.92 0.94 -14.98
C VAL A 144 -9.32 0.45 -14.62
N GLY A 145 -10.33 1.33 -14.69
CA GLY A 145 -11.71 1.04 -14.31
C GLY A 145 -12.00 1.31 -12.82
N GLU A 146 -13.28 1.49 -12.48
CA GLU A 146 -13.71 1.78 -11.11
C GLU A 146 -13.41 0.61 -10.15
N ASP A 147 -13.51 -0.63 -10.62
CA ASP A 147 -13.21 -1.83 -9.83
C ASP A 147 -11.76 -1.86 -9.32
N ALA A 148 -10.83 -1.22 -10.02
CA ALA A 148 -9.43 -1.14 -9.60
C ALA A 148 -9.20 -0.26 -8.36
N VAL A 149 -10.20 0.53 -7.97
CA VAL A 149 -10.22 1.31 -6.71
C VAL A 149 -10.48 0.39 -5.51
N GLU A 150 -11.07 -0.79 -5.72
CA GLU A 150 -11.36 -1.68 -4.61
C GLU A 150 -10.09 -2.20 -3.95
N GLN A 151 -10.05 -2.01 -2.63
CA GLN A 151 -8.91 -2.42 -1.82
C GLN A 151 -9.00 -3.91 -1.49
N ASP A 152 -10.19 -4.42 -1.17
CA ASP A 152 -10.37 -5.83 -0.83
C ASP A 152 -10.20 -6.72 -2.07
N GLY A 153 -9.48 -7.83 -1.90
CA GLY A 153 -9.15 -8.76 -2.97
C GLY A 153 -8.03 -8.31 -3.92
N ALA A 154 -7.61 -7.05 -3.87
CA ALA A 154 -6.55 -6.51 -4.71
C ALA A 154 -5.23 -7.27 -4.50
N VAL A 155 -4.49 -7.51 -5.59
CA VAL A 155 -3.16 -8.12 -5.53
C VAL A 155 -2.13 -7.04 -5.82
N ARG A 156 -1.18 -6.86 -4.91
CA ARG A 156 -0.18 -5.79 -4.98
C ARG A 156 1.24 -6.33 -4.80
N PRO A 157 2.22 -5.86 -5.59
CA PRO A 157 3.63 -6.19 -5.41
C PRO A 157 4.16 -5.67 -4.06
N LEU A 158 5.02 -6.46 -3.44
CA LEU A 158 5.59 -6.22 -2.11
C LEU A 158 7.05 -6.69 -2.10
N LEU A 159 7.92 -5.94 -1.45
CA LEU A 159 9.32 -6.26 -1.23
C LEU A 159 9.49 -6.73 0.21
N HIS A 160 9.62 -8.04 0.38
CA HIS A 160 9.72 -8.63 1.70
C HIS A 160 11.17 -8.50 2.24
N PRO A 161 11.37 -8.08 3.50
CA PRO A 161 12.70 -7.82 4.04
C PRO A 161 13.52 -9.09 4.32
N ASP A 162 12.89 -10.27 4.34
CA ASP A 162 13.62 -11.55 4.18
C ASP A 162 14.03 -11.75 2.71
N PRO A 163 15.34 -11.75 2.37
CA PRO A 163 15.82 -11.90 1.00
C PRO A 163 15.41 -13.21 0.34
N ARG A 164 15.07 -14.25 1.12
CA ARG A 164 14.57 -15.53 0.58
C ARG A 164 13.19 -15.39 -0.05
N ARG A 165 12.39 -14.42 0.42
CA ARG A 165 11.10 -14.06 -0.18
C ARG A 165 11.28 -12.94 -1.19
N GLY A 166 12.06 -11.90 -0.86
CA GLY A 166 12.38 -10.79 -1.76
C GLY A 166 11.13 -10.15 -2.38
N ALA A 167 11.18 -9.87 -3.67
CA ALA A 167 10.03 -9.38 -4.43
C ALA A 167 8.95 -10.45 -4.56
N THR A 168 7.76 -10.16 -4.06
CA THR A 168 6.59 -11.03 -4.07
C THR A 168 5.31 -10.25 -4.37
N GLU A 169 4.18 -10.93 -4.37
CA GLU A 169 2.84 -10.33 -4.37
C GLU A 169 2.13 -10.61 -3.06
N CYS A 170 1.28 -9.68 -2.63
CA CYS A 170 0.35 -9.89 -1.54
C CYS A 170 -1.08 -9.68 -2.04
N ARG A 171 -2.02 -10.51 -1.58
CA ARG A 171 -3.44 -10.19 -1.69
C ARG A 171 -3.84 -9.39 -0.46
N ILE A 172 -4.51 -8.27 -0.68
CA ILE A 172 -5.13 -7.49 0.38
C ILE A 172 -6.46 -8.14 0.71
N VAL A 173 -6.68 -8.44 1.99
CA VAL A 173 -7.95 -8.90 2.52
C VAL A 173 -8.40 -7.88 3.56
N VAL A 174 -9.56 -7.27 3.33
CA VAL A 174 -10.17 -6.30 4.24
C VAL A 174 -11.36 -6.98 4.92
N GLU A 175 -11.32 -7.03 6.25
CA GLU A 175 -12.37 -7.65 7.05
C GLU A 175 -12.79 -6.72 8.19
N THR A 176 -14.10 -6.61 8.38
CA THR A 176 -14.69 -5.78 9.41
C THR A 176 -15.74 -6.60 10.14
N SER A 177 -15.41 -7.08 11.35
CA SER A 177 -16.44 -7.63 12.26
C SER A 177 -17.40 -6.50 12.66
N ARG A 178 -18.64 -6.82 13.02
CA ARG A 178 -19.63 -5.80 13.48
C ARG A 178 -19.07 -4.85 14.53
N THR A 179 -18.39 -5.36 15.55
CA THR A 179 -17.84 -4.50 16.62
C THR A 179 -16.72 -3.59 16.10
N LEU A 180 -15.87 -4.06 15.19
CA LEU A 180 -14.89 -3.17 14.53
C LEU A 180 -15.59 -2.11 13.65
N GLU A 181 -16.67 -2.47 12.96
CA GLU A 181 -17.47 -1.53 12.16
C GLU A 181 -18.07 -0.42 13.02
N GLU A 182 -18.65 -0.78 14.18
CA GLU A 182 -19.19 0.15 15.17
C GLU A 182 -18.11 1.10 15.72
N LEU A 183 -16.85 0.62 15.79
CA LEU A 183 -15.68 1.41 16.16
C LEU A 183 -15.07 2.19 14.98
N GLY A 184 -15.65 2.13 13.79
CA GLY A 184 -15.12 2.77 12.58
C GLY A 184 -13.78 2.20 12.11
N CYS A 185 -13.48 0.96 12.49
CA CYS A 185 -12.22 0.28 12.23
C CYS A 185 -12.38 -0.85 11.22
N ALA A 186 -11.33 -1.16 10.47
CA ALA A 186 -11.24 -2.32 9.58
C ALA A 186 -9.90 -3.04 9.76
N ARG A 187 -9.91 -4.38 9.68
CA ARG A 187 -8.67 -5.17 9.60
C ARG A 187 -8.24 -5.27 8.14
N VAL A 188 -6.96 -5.01 7.89
CA VAL A 188 -6.30 -5.23 6.61
C VAL A 188 -5.21 -6.29 6.79
N THR A 189 -5.25 -7.34 5.98
CA THR A 189 -4.25 -8.43 5.99
C THR A 189 -3.57 -8.56 4.64
N PHE A 190 -2.25 -8.70 4.65
CA PHE A 190 -1.39 -8.84 3.47
C PHE A 190 -1.07 -10.33 3.30
N VAL A 191 -1.93 -11.07 2.61
CA VAL A 191 -1.73 -12.50 2.37
C VAL A 191 -0.63 -12.67 1.33
N LEU A 192 0.58 -12.95 1.81
CA LEU A 192 1.76 -13.16 0.97
C LEU A 192 1.53 -14.38 0.07
N ARG A 193 1.54 -14.16 -1.24
CA ARG A 193 1.47 -15.26 -2.21
C ARG A 193 2.87 -15.82 -2.41
N GLU A 194 2.97 -17.12 -2.62
CA GLU A 194 4.23 -17.66 -3.12
C GLU A 194 4.52 -17.00 -4.46
N ALA A 195 5.71 -16.44 -4.60
CA ALA A 195 6.20 -15.98 -5.89
C ALA A 195 6.14 -17.19 -6.83
N ARG A 196 5.14 -17.23 -7.71
CA ARG A 196 5.12 -18.19 -8.81
C ARG A 196 6.45 -17.99 -9.51
N ARG A 197 7.38 -18.95 -9.37
CA ARG A 197 8.63 -18.97 -10.11
C ARG A 197 8.27 -18.66 -11.54
N SER A 198 8.64 -17.47 -11.99
CA SER A 198 8.26 -16.97 -13.29
C SER A 198 8.86 -17.92 -14.31
N ALA A 199 8.01 -18.74 -14.91
CA ALA A 199 8.33 -19.66 -16.01
C ALA A 199 8.76 -18.92 -17.30
N SER A 200 9.10 -17.63 -17.20
CA SER A 200 9.40 -16.73 -18.31
C SER A 200 10.88 -16.51 -18.56
N ARG A 201 11.80 -17.09 -17.77
CA ARG A 201 13.25 -16.99 -18.05
C ARG A 201 13.82 -18.10 -18.95
N GLU A 202 13.08 -19.18 -19.22
CA GLU A 202 13.58 -20.29 -20.07
C GLU A 202 13.17 -20.21 -21.56
N ARG A 203 12.25 -19.32 -21.95
CA ARG A 203 11.76 -19.27 -23.36
C ARG A 203 12.51 -18.32 -24.30
N ARG A 204 13.60 -17.68 -23.86
CA ARG A 204 14.33 -16.67 -24.69
C ARG A 204 15.80 -17.01 -25.00
N THR A 205 16.20 -18.28 -24.91
CA THR A 205 17.55 -18.75 -25.28
C THR A 205 17.57 -19.86 -26.34
N ARG A 206 16.48 -20.03 -27.12
CA ARG A 206 16.48 -20.87 -28.33
C ARG A 206 15.73 -20.23 -29.49
N ARG A 207 16.30 -19.18 -30.08
CA ARG A 207 16.13 -18.89 -31.52
C ARG A 207 17.49 -18.49 -32.09
N THR A 208 18.23 -19.54 -32.46
CA THR A 208 19.00 -19.65 -33.71
C THR A 208 19.65 -18.37 -34.22
N ALA A 209 20.95 -18.28 -33.98
CA ALA A 209 21.87 -17.57 -34.86
C ALA A 209 21.79 -18.18 -36.27
N THR A 210 21.26 -17.42 -37.23
CA THR A 210 21.56 -17.60 -38.65
C THR A 210 22.20 -16.30 -39.13
N VAL A 211 23.51 -16.35 -39.28
CA VAL A 211 24.35 -15.31 -39.86
C VAL A 211 24.00 -15.23 -41.34
N SER A 212 23.40 -14.11 -41.77
CA SER A 212 23.24 -13.81 -43.19
C SER A 212 24.55 -13.26 -43.73
N HIS A 213 25.38 -14.12 -44.32
CA HIS A 213 26.53 -13.68 -45.12
C HIS A 213 26.04 -13.36 -46.53
N LEU A 214 26.09 -12.07 -46.89
CA LEU A 214 25.98 -11.59 -48.27
C LEU A 214 27.12 -12.22 -49.10
N ARG A 215 26.74 -12.98 -50.13
CA ARG A 215 27.66 -13.64 -51.06
C ARG A 215 27.71 -12.82 -52.36
N VAL A 216 28.88 -12.26 -52.65
CA VAL A 216 29.22 -11.60 -53.93
C VAL A 216 29.25 -12.64 -55.05
N VAL A 217 28.68 -12.31 -56.20
CA VAL A 217 28.71 -13.12 -57.44
C VAL A 217 29.68 -12.48 -58.43
N PRO A 218 30.67 -13.21 -58.96
CA PRO A 218 31.33 -12.82 -60.20
C PRO A 218 31.10 -13.83 -61.34
N ALA A 219 30.84 -13.32 -62.54
CA ALA A 219 31.20 -13.82 -63.88
C ALA A 219 30.67 -12.79 -64.89
N ALA A 220 31.44 -12.10 -65.75
CA ALA A 220 32.28 -12.59 -66.86
C ALA A 220 31.48 -13.44 -67.86
N ASP A 221 30.87 -12.80 -68.87
CA ASP A 221 31.42 -12.59 -70.23
C ASP A 221 30.78 -11.34 -70.87
#